data_AF-A0A1P8EHA9-F1
#
_entry.id   AF-A0A1P8EHA9-F1
#
_cell.length_a   1.000
_cell.length_b   1.000
_cell.length_c   1.000
_cell.angle_alpha   90.00
_cell.angle_beta   90.00
_cell.angle_gamma   90.00
#
_symmetry.space_group_name_H-M   'P 1'
#
loop_
_entity.id
_entity.type
_entity.pdbx_description
1 polymer ?
#
loop_
_entity_poly.entity_id
_entity_poly.type
_entity_poly.pdbx_seq_one_letter_code
_entity_poly.pdbx_strand_id
1 'polypeptide(L)'
;MKQETALKLLKAGENVFLTGSAGAGKTYTLNQYIQYLKARKVPVAITASTGIAATHMNGMTIHTWAGIGIKDHLSDDDLKRMKERKYLKEHLENAQVLIIDEISMLHAKQLNLVNQVLKYFKESDEAFGGIQVIVAGDFFQLPPVGKNDERNRDKFCFMSDAWVEAKFRVCYLTEQHRQDDEILNQILNAIRAQNIQPNHKQALLASRQHDIGDTFTRLYTHNMDVDAINFQHLNEIENDGHQFNATLDGNEKLLETLKSSVRAPEELTLKKHAKVMFVKNNFDMGYINGSLGEVIGFEEDDEFGLLPKVKMTDGTTLLVEPETWSIENEAGKVIASFQQIPLRLAWAITIHKSQGMTLEAAEINLTHTFEKGQGYVALSRLKSLTGLCLLGFNEQALELDTLALKADKRFQELSQEAEDHFAEIDLTDKHKAFIRHCGGTLNETEIARNEKKLAKGEKQNYGSATLDETRELFEGGYDIQDIAQERGLTPATIINHLARLHREQGLDISVAHPGDEVVEQVRKLFKRVQKSKRPENFNDDGSIKLKPIVDLTSPRMGYDQVRLALLFIE
;
A
#
# COMPACT_ATOMS: atom_id res chain seq x y z
N MET A 1 -8.92 7.79 -26.93
CA MET A 1 -9.65 8.86 -26.21
C MET A 1 -8.66 9.80 -25.55
N LYS A 2 -8.96 11.10 -25.59
CA LYS A 2 -8.15 12.13 -24.92
C LYS A 2 -8.42 12.13 -23.41
N GLN A 3 -7.42 12.51 -22.61
CA GLN A 3 -7.58 12.61 -21.15
C GLN A 3 -8.66 13.62 -20.76
N GLU A 4 -8.81 14.72 -21.53
CA GLU A 4 -9.85 15.72 -21.30
C GLU A 4 -11.27 15.12 -21.40
N THR A 5 -11.53 14.34 -22.45
CA THR A 5 -12.83 13.67 -22.66
C THR A 5 -13.09 12.65 -21.55
N ALA A 6 -12.07 11.88 -21.14
CA ALA A 6 -12.19 10.97 -20.01
C ALA A 6 -12.54 11.70 -18.70
N LEU A 7 -11.91 12.86 -18.43
CA LEU A 7 -12.23 13.69 -17.26
C LEU A 7 -13.65 14.26 -17.31
N LYS A 8 -14.16 14.62 -18.50
CA LYS A 8 -15.55 15.09 -18.66
C LYS A 8 -16.53 13.99 -18.25
N LEU A 9 -16.28 12.73 -18.63
CA LEU A 9 -17.10 11.58 -18.24
C LEU A 9 -17.01 11.28 -16.75
N LEU A 10 -15.79 11.27 -16.19
CA LEU A 10 -15.57 11.08 -14.76
C LEU A 10 -16.34 12.11 -13.92
N LYS A 11 -16.22 13.39 -14.26
CA LYS A 11 -16.92 14.49 -13.58
C LYS A 11 -18.44 14.44 -13.73
N ALA A 12 -18.96 13.75 -14.75
CA ALA A 12 -20.40 13.59 -14.97
C ALA A 12 -21.02 12.48 -14.10
N GLY A 13 -20.23 11.78 -13.28
CA GLY A 13 -20.72 10.71 -12.42
C GLY A 13 -20.86 9.36 -13.12
N GLU A 14 -20.34 9.22 -14.35
CA GLU A 14 -20.39 7.94 -15.07
C GLU A 14 -19.44 6.93 -14.40
N ASN A 15 -19.83 5.66 -14.36
CA ASN A 15 -18.90 4.58 -14.04
C ASN A 15 -17.91 4.44 -15.19
N VAL A 16 -16.61 4.49 -14.90
CA VAL A 16 -15.57 4.54 -15.94
C VAL A 16 -14.57 3.40 -15.79
N PHE A 17 -14.27 2.71 -16.89
CA PHE A 17 -13.07 1.90 -17.02
C PHE A 17 -12.00 2.69 -17.77
N LEU A 18 -10.98 3.15 -17.06
CA LEU A 18 -9.86 3.89 -17.60
C LEU A 18 -8.71 2.92 -17.97
N THR A 19 -8.42 2.80 -19.26
CA THR A 19 -7.39 1.89 -19.75
C THR A 19 -6.48 2.56 -20.77
N GLY A 20 -5.49 1.82 -21.27
CA GLY A 20 -4.45 2.31 -22.14
C GLY A 20 -3.10 1.67 -21.79
N SER A 21 -2.13 1.80 -22.69
CA SER A 21 -0.79 1.24 -22.47
C SER A 21 -0.12 1.81 -21.22
N ALA A 22 0.99 1.19 -20.81
CA ALA A 22 1.89 1.81 -19.85
C ALA A 22 2.31 3.20 -20.35
N GLY A 23 2.38 4.19 -19.44
CA GLY A 23 2.74 5.56 -19.79
C GLY A 23 1.62 6.43 -20.38
N ALA A 24 0.41 5.90 -20.60
CA ALA A 24 -0.72 6.63 -21.20
C ALA A 24 -1.40 7.70 -20.30
N GLY A 25 -0.86 7.96 -19.10
CA GLY A 25 -1.41 8.98 -18.20
C GLY A 25 -2.65 8.56 -17.38
N LYS A 26 -2.90 7.26 -17.19
CA LYS A 26 -4.03 6.75 -16.37
C LYS A 26 -4.02 7.32 -14.94
N THR A 27 -2.93 7.10 -14.20
CA THR A 27 -2.76 7.59 -12.82
C THR A 27 -2.80 9.12 -12.75
N TYR A 28 -2.25 9.81 -13.76
CA TYR A 28 -2.34 11.27 -13.86
C TYR A 28 -3.79 11.76 -13.96
N THR A 29 -4.57 11.14 -14.85
CA THR A 29 -6.00 11.44 -15.04
C THR A 29 -6.80 11.18 -13.75
N LEU A 30 -6.54 10.05 -13.08
CA LEU A 30 -7.15 9.74 -11.79
C LEU A 30 -6.81 10.77 -10.72
N ASN A 31 -5.55 11.18 -10.61
CA ASN A 31 -5.11 12.17 -9.64
C ASN A 31 -5.76 13.53 -9.86
N GLN A 32 -5.91 13.97 -11.11
CA GLN A 32 -6.67 15.17 -11.43
C GLN A 32 -8.13 15.06 -10.99
N TYR A 33 -8.77 13.90 -11.20
CA TYR A 33 -10.15 13.68 -10.76
C TYR A 33 -10.27 13.64 -9.22
N ILE A 34 -9.35 12.98 -8.54
CA ILE A 34 -9.29 12.95 -7.07
C ILE A 34 -9.15 14.36 -6.50
N GLN A 35 -8.27 15.19 -7.06
CA GLN A 35 -8.11 16.58 -6.63
C GLN A 35 -9.39 17.39 -6.85
N TYR A 36 -10.04 17.18 -8.00
CA TYR A 36 -11.34 17.80 -8.31
C TYR A 36 -12.42 17.46 -7.28
N LEU A 37 -12.51 16.19 -6.86
CA LEU A 37 -13.46 15.71 -5.84
C LEU A 37 -13.11 16.24 -4.44
N LYS A 38 -11.84 16.15 -4.03
CA LYS A 38 -11.36 16.64 -2.72
C LYS A 38 -11.60 18.14 -2.55
N ALA A 39 -11.33 18.93 -3.59
CA ALA A 39 -11.61 20.37 -3.59
C ALA A 39 -13.10 20.69 -3.37
N ARG A 40 -13.98 19.76 -3.75
CA ARG A 40 -15.45 19.85 -3.62
C ARG A 40 -15.99 19.07 -2.42
N LYS A 41 -15.11 18.55 -1.55
CA LYS A 41 -15.48 17.76 -0.36
C LYS A 41 -16.34 16.52 -0.65
N VAL A 42 -16.21 15.94 -1.85
CA VAL A 42 -16.89 14.67 -2.17
C VAL A 42 -16.09 13.51 -1.55
N PRO A 43 -16.72 12.64 -0.73
CA PRO A 43 -16.05 11.47 -0.15
C PRO A 43 -15.64 10.47 -1.24
N VAL A 44 -14.33 10.30 -1.41
CA VAL A 44 -13.73 9.39 -2.39
C VAL A 44 -12.89 8.33 -1.68
N ALA A 45 -13.18 7.06 -1.99
CA ALA A 45 -12.37 5.92 -1.59
C ALA A 45 -11.34 5.63 -2.69
N ILE A 46 -10.06 5.73 -2.34
CA ILE A 46 -8.95 5.45 -3.26
C ILE A 46 -8.39 4.09 -2.90
N THR A 47 -8.51 3.14 -3.84
CA THR A 47 -8.08 1.77 -3.63
C THR A 47 -7.26 1.24 -4.80
N ALA A 48 -6.54 0.14 -4.57
CA ALA A 48 -5.91 -0.63 -5.64
C ALA A 48 -5.97 -2.14 -5.34
N SER A 49 -5.66 -2.95 -6.35
CA SER A 49 -5.59 -4.42 -6.21
C SER A 49 -4.42 -4.91 -5.36
N THR A 50 -3.34 -4.13 -5.22
CA THR A 50 -2.15 -4.48 -4.42
C THR A 50 -1.70 -3.34 -3.52
N GLY A 51 -0.96 -3.66 -2.45
CA GLY A 51 -0.45 -2.67 -1.51
C GLY A 51 0.45 -1.62 -2.16
N ILE A 52 1.35 -2.05 -3.04
CA ILE A 52 2.28 -1.17 -3.80
C ILE A 52 1.49 -0.12 -4.59
N ALA A 53 0.56 -0.58 -5.41
CA ALA A 53 -0.26 0.31 -6.24
C ALA A 53 -1.12 1.25 -5.38
N ALA A 54 -1.63 0.77 -4.24
CA ALA A 54 -2.48 1.55 -3.36
C ALA A 54 -1.77 2.79 -2.81
N THR A 55 -0.51 2.68 -2.35
CA THR A 55 0.22 3.88 -1.86
C THR A 55 0.76 4.75 -2.98
N HIS A 56 0.95 4.19 -4.18
CA HIS A 56 0.89 4.92 -5.46
C HIS A 56 -0.05 6.14 -5.44
N MET A 57 -1.23 5.93 -4.87
CA MET A 57 -2.33 6.89 -4.88
C MET A 57 -2.73 7.39 -3.48
N ASN A 58 -1.89 7.17 -2.46
CA ASN A 58 -2.22 7.42 -1.05
C ASN A 58 -3.57 6.79 -0.64
N GLY A 59 -3.78 5.54 -1.05
CA GLY A 59 -4.96 4.73 -0.75
C GLY A 59 -4.62 3.43 -0.02
N MET A 60 -5.59 2.52 0.05
CA MET A 60 -5.43 1.19 0.63
C MET A 60 -5.83 0.09 -0.36
N THR A 61 -5.62 -1.17 -0.01
CA THR A 61 -6.09 -2.26 -0.89
C THR A 61 -7.63 -2.33 -0.85
N ILE A 62 -8.22 -2.71 -1.98
CA ILE A 62 -9.67 -2.87 -2.08
C ILE A 62 -10.21 -3.92 -1.09
N HIS A 63 -9.43 -4.96 -0.79
CA HIS A 63 -9.80 -5.99 0.18
C HIS A 63 -9.93 -5.45 1.60
N THR A 64 -8.96 -4.62 2.02
CA THR A 64 -8.97 -3.98 3.33
C THR A 64 -10.10 -2.96 3.41
N TRP A 65 -10.25 -2.13 2.36
CA TRP A 65 -11.32 -1.13 2.32
C TRP A 65 -12.71 -1.78 2.37
N ALA A 66 -12.98 -2.82 1.57
CA ALA A 66 -14.29 -3.47 1.56
C ALA A 66 -14.53 -4.40 2.78
N GLY A 67 -13.51 -4.65 3.61
CA GLY A 67 -13.61 -5.56 4.77
C GLY A 67 -13.79 -7.04 4.41
N ILE A 68 -13.54 -7.42 3.14
CA ILE A 68 -13.78 -8.79 2.64
C ILE A 68 -12.64 -9.77 3.00
N GLY A 69 -11.47 -9.25 3.35
CA GLY A 69 -10.28 -10.07 3.63
C GLY A 69 -9.87 -10.94 2.44
N ILE A 70 -9.56 -12.21 2.72
CA ILE A 70 -9.18 -13.22 1.70
C ILE A 70 -10.33 -14.17 1.36
N LYS A 71 -11.58 -13.81 1.67
CA LYS A 71 -12.75 -14.67 1.44
C LYS A 71 -13.08 -14.76 -0.05
N ASP A 72 -13.49 -15.95 -0.49
CA ASP A 72 -14.01 -16.20 -1.84
C ASP A 72 -15.56 -16.12 -1.90
N HIS A 73 -16.24 -16.12 -0.76
CA HIS A 73 -17.69 -15.98 -0.65
C HIS A 73 -18.08 -15.19 0.62
N LEU A 74 -19.26 -14.57 0.60
CA LEU A 74 -19.88 -13.94 1.77
C LEU A 74 -21.33 -14.41 1.90
N SER A 75 -21.69 -14.88 3.10
CA SER A 75 -23.08 -15.17 3.47
C SER A 75 -23.78 -13.91 4.00
N ASP A 76 -25.11 -13.96 4.11
CA ASP A 76 -25.88 -12.85 4.71
C ASP A 76 -25.48 -12.58 6.17
N ASP A 77 -25.10 -13.61 6.91
CA ASP A 77 -24.64 -13.46 8.29
C ASP A 77 -23.23 -12.85 8.37
N ASP A 78 -22.35 -13.11 7.38
CA ASP A 78 -21.09 -12.38 7.25
C ASP A 78 -21.36 -10.88 7.04
N LEU A 79 -22.29 -10.54 6.15
CA LEU A 79 -22.65 -9.15 5.83
C LEU A 79 -23.24 -8.42 7.04
N LYS A 80 -24.11 -9.07 7.82
CA LYS A 80 -24.64 -8.52 9.09
C LYS A 80 -23.51 -8.21 10.07
N ARG A 81 -22.63 -9.18 10.33
CA ARG A 81 -21.47 -9.01 11.22
C ARG A 81 -20.52 -7.92 10.74
N MET A 82 -20.34 -7.79 9.43
CA MET A 82 -19.55 -6.69 8.84
C MET A 82 -20.21 -5.33 9.12
N LYS A 83 -21.54 -5.21 8.96
CA LYS A 83 -22.29 -3.95 9.17
C LYS A 83 -22.39 -3.55 10.65
N GLU A 84 -22.18 -4.49 11.58
CA GLU A 84 -22.03 -4.20 13.03
C GLU A 84 -20.73 -3.46 13.37
N ARG A 85 -19.70 -3.55 12.51
CA ARG A 85 -18.42 -2.85 12.73
C ARG A 85 -18.60 -1.37 12.40
N LYS A 86 -18.70 -0.53 13.43
CA LYS A 86 -18.98 0.92 13.33
C LYS A 86 -18.13 1.62 12.27
N TYR A 87 -16.81 1.46 12.31
CA TYR A 87 -15.89 2.08 11.34
C TYR A 87 -16.20 1.66 9.90
N LEU A 88 -16.33 0.33 9.65
CA LEU A 88 -16.61 -0.22 8.33
C LEU A 88 -17.95 0.28 7.78
N LYS A 89 -18.96 0.32 8.64
CA LYS A 89 -20.28 0.87 8.33
C LYS A 89 -20.19 2.33 7.92
N GLU A 90 -19.62 3.18 8.77
CA GLU A 90 -19.55 4.62 8.54
C GLU A 90 -18.80 4.93 7.24
N HIS A 91 -17.63 4.33 7.01
CA HIS A 91 -16.87 4.70 5.82
C HIS A 91 -17.47 4.15 4.51
N LEU A 92 -18.10 2.97 4.52
CA LEU A 92 -18.77 2.43 3.33
C LEU A 92 -20.06 3.20 3.03
N GLU A 93 -20.86 3.51 4.04
CA GLU A 93 -22.09 4.31 3.90
C GLU A 93 -21.78 5.75 3.46
N ASN A 94 -20.66 6.33 3.88
CA ASN A 94 -20.28 7.69 3.49
C ASN A 94 -19.66 7.79 2.08
N ALA A 95 -19.02 6.72 1.57
CA ALA A 95 -18.32 6.76 0.30
C ALA A 95 -19.26 7.08 -0.88
N GLN A 96 -18.91 8.07 -1.71
CA GLN A 96 -19.70 8.46 -2.90
C GLN A 96 -19.03 8.02 -4.21
N VAL A 97 -17.72 7.85 -4.16
CA VAL A 97 -16.88 7.47 -5.29
C VAL A 97 -15.89 6.40 -4.85
N LEU A 98 -15.78 5.32 -5.61
CA LEU A 98 -14.76 4.27 -5.43
C LEU A 98 -13.83 4.23 -6.64
N ILE A 99 -12.54 4.41 -6.40
CA ILE A 99 -11.48 4.26 -7.40
C ILE A 99 -10.72 2.97 -7.11
N ILE A 100 -10.52 2.13 -8.13
CA ILE A 100 -9.76 0.88 -8.06
C ILE A 100 -8.67 0.90 -9.14
N ASP A 101 -7.42 1.16 -8.75
CA ASP A 101 -6.27 1.07 -9.66
C ASP A 101 -5.70 -0.35 -9.76
N GLU A 102 -4.95 -0.62 -10.82
CA GLU A 102 -4.40 -1.93 -11.18
C GLU A 102 -5.47 -3.03 -11.20
N ILE A 103 -6.63 -2.74 -11.80
CA ILE A 103 -7.79 -3.65 -11.88
C ILE A 103 -7.48 -5.00 -12.57
N SER A 104 -6.39 -5.09 -13.36
CA SER A 104 -5.99 -6.32 -14.05
C SER A 104 -5.68 -7.47 -13.10
N MET A 105 -5.18 -7.16 -11.89
CA MET A 105 -4.86 -8.15 -10.86
C MET A 105 -6.05 -8.48 -9.94
N LEU A 106 -7.18 -7.78 -10.07
CA LEU A 106 -8.36 -8.04 -9.26
C LEU A 106 -9.18 -9.18 -9.85
N HIS A 107 -9.47 -10.20 -9.04
CA HIS A 107 -10.22 -11.36 -9.48
C HIS A 107 -11.72 -11.04 -9.66
N ALA A 108 -12.39 -11.67 -10.63
CA ALA A 108 -13.83 -11.52 -10.91
C ALA A 108 -14.70 -11.72 -9.66
N LYS A 109 -14.49 -12.84 -8.94
CA LYS A 109 -15.11 -13.10 -7.63
C LYS A 109 -14.96 -11.94 -6.64
N GLN A 110 -13.77 -11.36 -6.53
CA GLN A 110 -13.52 -10.26 -5.60
C GLN A 110 -14.31 -9.01 -5.99
N LEU A 111 -14.37 -8.67 -7.29
CA LEU A 111 -15.20 -7.55 -7.75
C LEU A 111 -16.70 -7.79 -7.47
N ASN A 112 -17.18 -9.03 -7.64
CA ASN A 112 -18.54 -9.41 -7.26
C ASN A 112 -18.79 -9.26 -5.75
N LEU A 113 -17.85 -9.66 -4.90
CA LEU A 113 -17.98 -9.49 -3.45
C LEU A 113 -18.02 -8.02 -3.05
N VAL A 114 -17.19 -7.17 -3.67
CA VAL A 114 -17.22 -5.71 -3.42
C VAL A 114 -18.59 -5.13 -3.81
N ASN A 115 -19.15 -5.55 -4.95
CA ASN A 115 -20.51 -5.15 -5.37
C ASN A 115 -21.56 -5.60 -4.34
N GLN A 116 -21.52 -6.87 -3.91
CA GLN A 116 -22.44 -7.42 -2.91
C GLN A 116 -22.38 -6.66 -1.57
N VAL A 117 -21.17 -6.38 -1.07
CA VAL A 117 -20.95 -5.61 0.15
C VAL A 117 -21.55 -4.22 0.01
N LEU A 118 -21.24 -3.50 -1.07
CA LEU A 118 -21.72 -2.13 -1.22
C LEU A 118 -23.25 -2.06 -1.38
N LYS A 119 -23.88 -2.99 -2.11
CA LYS A 119 -25.35 -3.09 -2.16
C LYS A 119 -25.98 -3.26 -0.79
N TYR A 120 -25.40 -4.13 0.04
CA TYR A 120 -25.88 -4.39 1.40
C TYR A 120 -25.72 -3.18 2.34
N PHE A 121 -24.57 -2.50 2.28
CA PHE A 121 -24.31 -1.33 3.13
C PHE A 121 -25.10 -0.11 2.68
N LYS A 122 -25.27 0.10 1.37
CA LYS A 122 -26.03 1.23 0.80
C LYS A 122 -27.53 0.99 0.76
N GLU A 123 -27.98 -0.22 1.05
CA GLU A 123 -29.39 -0.62 0.99
C GLU A 123 -29.99 -0.30 -0.40
N SER A 124 -29.22 -0.59 -1.45
CA SER A 124 -29.56 -0.31 -2.84
C SER A 124 -29.19 -1.48 -3.72
N ASP A 125 -30.10 -1.88 -4.60
CA ASP A 125 -29.89 -2.94 -5.59
C ASP A 125 -29.11 -2.45 -6.83
N GLU A 126 -28.82 -1.15 -6.93
CA GLU A 126 -28.01 -0.59 -8.00
C GLU A 126 -26.56 -1.09 -7.94
N ALA A 127 -25.86 -1.08 -9.08
CA ALA A 127 -24.46 -1.49 -9.16
C ALA A 127 -23.64 -0.74 -8.11
N PHE A 128 -22.91 -1.50 -7.28
CA PHE A 128 -22.09 -1.03 -6.18
C PHE A 128 -22.85 -0.12 -5.19
N GLY A 129 -24.14 -0.37 -5.00
CA GLY A 129 -24.99 0.41 -4.10
C GLY A 129 -25.23 1.86 -4.58
N GLY A 130 -25.12 2.11 -5.88
CA GLY A 130 -25.40 3.41 -6.51
C GLY A 130 -24.24 4.42 -6.43
N ILE A 131 -23.08 4.05 -5.88
CA ILE A 131 -21.90 4.92 -5.89
C ILE A 131 -21.26 4.94 -7.27
N GLN A 132 -20.51 6.01 -7.58
CA GLN A 132 -19.69 6.01 -8.78
C GLN A 132 -18.48 5.09 -8.61
N VAL A 133 -18.24 4.20 -9.57
CA VAL A 133 -17.07 3.31 -9.59
C VAL A 133 -16.18 3.62 -10.78
N ILE A 134 -14.90 3.81 -10.49
CA ILE A 134 -13.85 4.04 -11.48
C ILE A 134 -12.85 2.92 -11.32
N VAL A 135 -12.68 2.13 -12.37
CA VAL A 135 -11.65 1.09 -12.42
C VAL A 135 -10.58 1.50 -13.41
N ALA A 136 -9.31 1.31 -13.06
CA ALA A 136 -8.19 1.66 -13.91
C ALA A 136 -7.17 0.53 -13.99
N GLY A 137 -6.59 0.33 -15.17
CA GLY A 137 -5.56 -0.67 -15.38
C GLY A 137 -5.39 -1.08 -16.84
N ASP A 138 -4.60 -2.11 -17.06
CA ASP A 138 -4.28 -2.63 -18.40
C ASP A 138 -4.27 -4.16 -18.36
N PHE A 139 -5.25 -4.81 -19.00
CA PHE A 139 -5.40 -6.27 -18.96
C PHE A 139 -4.34 -7.04 -19.76
N PHE A 140 -3.43 -6.35 -20.46
CA PHE A 140 -2.21 -6.97 -20.97
C PHE A 140 -1.11 -7.10 -19.93
N GLN A 141 -1.26 -6.46 -18.77
CA GLN A 141 -0.42 -6.75 -17.60
C GLN A 141 -0.80 -8.12 -17.00
N LEU A 142 -0.26 -8.43 -15.81
CA LEU A 142 -0.51 -9.72 -15.18
C LEU A 142 -2.01 -9.90 -14.87
N PRO A 143 -2.55 -11.10 -15.14
CA PRO A 143 -3.88 -11.48 -14.70
C PRO A 143 -3.91 -11.70 -13.18
N PRO A 144 -5.10 -11.85 -12.57
CA PRO A 144 -5.22 -12.22 -11.17
C PRO A 144 -4.55 -13.57 -10.91
N VAL A 145 -3.91 -13.70 -9.74
CA VAL A 145 -3.42 -14.99 -9.26
C VAL A 145 -4.65 -15.83 -8.87
N GLY A 146 -4.78 -17.01 -9.45
CA GLY A 146 -5.86 -17.96 -9.17
C GLY A 146 -5.31 -19.33 -8.84
N LYS A 147 -6.21 -20.28 -8.56
CA LYS A 147 -5.83 -21.68 -8.35
C LYS A 147 -5.39 -22.32 -9.67
N ASN A 148 -4.59 -23.38 -9.61
CA ASN A 148 -4.01 -24.04 -10.78
C ASN A 148 -5.05 -24.60 -11.77
N ASP A 149 -6.29 -24.80 -11.32
CA ASP A 149 -7.43 -25.29 -12.11
C ASP A 149 -8.27 -24.16 -12.74
N GLU A 150 -8.05 -22.90 -12.36
CA GLU A 150 -8.83 -21.75 -12.86
C GLU A 150 -8.27 -21.23 -14.18
N ARG A 151 -9.15 -21.03 -15.18
CA ARG A 151 -8.76 -20.42 -16.46
C ARG A 151 -8.87 -18.91 -16.36
N ASN A 152 -8.18 -18.18 -17.24
CA ASN A 152 -8.23 -16.72 -17.28
C ASN A 152 -9.66 -16.15 -17.46
N ARG A 153 -10.57 -16.89 -18.10
CA ARG A 153 -12.00 -16.55 -18.20
C ARG A 153 -12.69 -16.48 -16.84
N ASP A 154 -12.27 -17.31 -15.89
CA ASP A 154 -12.83 -17.38 -14.54
C ASP A 154 -12.21 -16.29 -13.63
N LYS A 155 -11.05 -15.75 -14.03
CA LYS A 155 -10.24 -14.80 -13.25
C LYS A 155 -10.49 -13.34 -13.59
N PHE A 156 -10.52 -12.96 -14.87
CA PHE A 156 -10.58 -11.55 -15.26
C PHE A 156 -11.87 -10.86 -14.81
N CYS A 157 -11.74 -9.71 -14.14
CA CYS A 157 -12.88 -8.99 -13.59
C CYS A 157 -13.88 -8.45 -14.64
N PHE A 158 -13.46 -8.24 -15.89
CA PHE A 158 -14.39 -7.90 -16.98
C PHE A 158 -15.35 -9.04 -17.37
N MET A 159 -15.14 -10.23 -16.81
CA MET A 159 -16.05 -11.38 -16.93
C MET A 159 -17.06 -11.48 -15.77
N SER A 160 -17.01 -10.56 -14.79
CA SER A 160 -17.87 -10.59 -13.60
C SER A 160 -19.23 -9.96 -13.84
N ASP A 161 -20.24 -10.42 -13.10
CA ASP A 161 -21.59 -9.83 -13.12
C ASP A 161 -21.58 -8.37 -12.68
N ALA A 162 -20.77 -8.05 -11.66
CA ALA A 162 -20.57 -6.68 -11.19
C ALA A 162 -20.06 -5.73 -12.29
N TRP A 163 -19.18 -6.22 -13.18
CA TRP A 163 -18.71 -5.42 -14.32
C TRP A 163 -19.82 -5.14 -15.34
N VAL A 164 -20.63 -6.15 -15.64
CA VAL A 164 -21.78 -6.00 -16.55
C VAL A 164 -22.80 -5.04 -15.97
N GLU A 165 -23.07 -5.16 -14.66
CA GLU A 165 -24.02 -4.32 -13.95
C GLU A 165 -23.61 -2.85 -13.90
N ALA A 166 -22.31 -2.60 -13.64
CA ALA A 166 -21.76 -1.24 -13.55
C ALA A 166 -21.80 -0.47 -14.87
N LYS A 167 -21.91 -1.17 -16.02
CA LYS A 167 -21.96 -0.58 -17.36
C LYS A 167 -20.86 0.47 -17.58
N PHE A 168 -19.62 0.09 -17.27
CA PHE A 168 -18.47 0.99 -17.37
C PHE A 168 -18.36 1.62 -18.76
N ARG A 169 -18.31 2.95 -18.79
CA ARG A 169 -17.83 3.72 -19.94
C ARG A 169 -16.35 3.46 -20.11
N VAL A 170 -15.96 2.91 -21.26
CA VAL A 170 -14.56 2.61 -21.53
C VAL A 170 -13.85 3.86 -22.02
N CYS A 171 -12.81 4.28 -21.32
CA CYS A 171 -11.95 5.40 -21.65
C CYS A 171 -10.55 4.86 -21.98
N TYR A 172 -10.26 4.61 -23.24
CA TYR A 172 -8.98 4.09 -23.72
C TYR A 172 -8.04 5.25 -24.04
N LEU A 173 -7.14 5.57 -23.12
CA LEU A 173 -6.18 6.66 -23.26
C LEU A 173 -5.13 6.32 -24.33
N THR A 174 -4.98 7.22 -25.30
CA THR A 174 -4.04 7.08 -26.42
C THR A 174 -2.86 8.05 -26.32
N GLU A 175 -2.94 9.06 -25.45
CA GLU A 175 -1.91 10.08 -25.25
C GLU A 175 -0.73 9.49 -24.45
N GLN A 176 0.46 9.46 -25.06
CA GLN A 176 1.68 8.94 -24.42
C GLN A 176 2.49 10.09 -23.83
N HIS A 177 2.69 10.09 -22.51
CA HIS A 177 3.45 11.14 -21.81
C HIS A 177 4.82 10.70 -21.28
N ARG A 178 5.16 9.41 -21.36
CA ARG A 178 6.50 8.88 -21.02
C ARG A 178 7.37 8.92 -22.29
N GLN A 179 7.89 10.09 -22.64
CA GLN A 179 8.51 10.40 -23.94
C GLN A 179 10.03 10.62 -23.87
N ASP A 180 10.80 9.62 -23.44
CA ASP A 180 12.27 9.68 -23.56
C ASP A 180 12.89 8.58 -24.46
N ASP A 181 12.12 7.55 -24.86
CA ASP A 181 12.64 6.51 -25.78
C ASP A 181 11.58 6.01 -26.77
N GLU A 182 11.80 6.28 -28.06
CA GLU A 182 10.92 5.84 -29.16
C GLU A 182 10.96 4.31 -29.32
N ILE A 183 12.09 3.66 -29.03
CA ILE A 183 12.33 2.24 -29.34
C ILE A 183 11.65 1.33 -28.33
N LEU A 184 11.78 1.59 -27.02
CA LEU A 184 11.10 0.78 -26.00
C LEU A 184 9.58 0.83 -26.20
N ASN A 185 9.04 2.00 -26.51
CA ASN A 185 7.62 2.18 -26.79
C ASN A 185 7.18 1.42 -28.05
N GLN A 186 7.97 1.45 -29.12
CA GLN A 186 7.72 0.63 -30.33
C GLN A 186 7.69 -0.85 -29.99
N ILE A 187 8.62 -1.34 -29.16
CA ILE A 187 8.66 -2.74 -28.71
C ILE A 187 7.39 -3.07 -27.90
N LEU A 188 7.04 -2.27 -26.89
CA LEU A 188 5.86 -2.49 -26.07
C LEU A 188 4.58 -2.52 -26.92
N ASN A 189 4.42 -1.58 -27.86
CA ASN A 189 3.28 -1.55 -28.76
C ASN A 189 3.26 -2.74 -29.73
N ALA A 190 4.43 -3.20 -30.19
CA ALA A 190 4.54 -4.41 -31.00
C ALA A 190 4.13 -5.67 -30.21
N ILE A 191 4.40 -5.72 -28.90
CA ILE A 191 3.92 -6.80 -28.02
C ILE A 191 2.40 -6.73 -27.95
N ARG A 192 1.82 -5.55 -27.69
CA ARG A 192 0.36 -5.33 -27.66
C ARG A 192 -0.33 -5.75 -28.96
N ALA A 193 0.28 -5.42 -30.10
CA ALA A 193 -0.21 -5.77 -31.43
C ALA A 193 0.04 -7.23 -31.83
N GLN A 194 0.76 -8.01 -31.01
CA GLN A 194 1.24 -9.35 -31.35
C GLN A 194 2.00 -9.38 -32.70
N ASN A 195 2.76 -8.32 -32.96
CA ASN A 195 3.48 -8.09 -34.21
C ASN A 195 4.96 -7.76 -33.92
N ILE A 196 5.63 -8.64 -33.18
CA ILE A 196 7.04 -8.49 -32.85
C ILE A 196 7.89 -8.83 -34.08
N GLN A 197 8.65 -7.83 -34.53
CA GLN A 197 9.54 -7.93 -35.67
C GLN A 197 10.98 -8.26 -35.24
N PRO A 198 11.83 -8.78 -36.14
CA PRO A 198 13.20 -9.17 -35.80
C PRO A 198 14.06 -8.03 -35.21
N ASN A 199 13.87 -6.80 -35.68
CA ASN A 199 14.54 -5.60 -35.14
C ASN A 199 14.18 -5.35 -33.67
N HIS A 200 12.93 -5.58 -33.26
CA HIS A 200 12.50 -5.47 -31.86
C HIS A 200 13.22 -6.49 -30.97
N LYS A 201 13.28 -7.76 -31.41
CA LYS A 201 14.03 -8.82 -30.70
C LYS A 201 15.51 -8.49 -30.61
N GLN A 202 16.10 -7.99 -31.69
CA GLN A 202 17.52 -7.59 -31.72
C GLN A 202 17.81 -6.45 -30.75
N ALA A 203 16.95 -5.44 -30.68
CA ALA A 203 17.09 -4.33 -29.73
C ALA A 203 17.01 -4.82 -28.27
N LEU A 204 16.08 -5.72 -27.95
CA LEU A 204 15.99 -6.36 -26.64
C LEU A 204 17.26 -7.17 -26.30
N LEU A 205 17.79 -7.96 -27.25
CA LEU A 205 19.01 -8.75 -27.03
C LEU A 205 20.26 -7.87 -26.89
N ALA A 206 20.35 -6.77 -27.64
CA ALA A 206 21.44 -5.81 -27.53
C ALA A 206 21.51 -5.16 -26.15
N SER A 207 20.35 -5.01 -25.47
CA SER A 207 20.28 -4.42 -24.13
C SER A 207 21.09 -5.19 -23.07
N ARG A 208 21.42 -6.47 -23.31
CA ARG A 208 22.26 -7.26 -22.41
C ARG A 208 23.65 -6.65 -22.15
N GLN A 209 24.12 -5.81 -23.07
CA GLN A 209 25.41 -5.13 -22.96
C GLN A 209 25.30 -3.69 -22.45
N HIS A 210 24.11 -3.22 -22.09
CA HIS A 210 23.94 -1.88 -21.55
C HIS A 210 24.61 -1.77 -20.18
N ASP A 211 25.38 -0.70 -19.99
CA ASP A 211 25.80 -0.25 -18.67
C ASP A 211 24.65 0.55 -18.05
N ILE A 212 24.01 -0.04 -17.04
CA ILE A 212 22.86 0.54 -16.35
C ILE A 212 23.24 1.16 -15.00
N GLY A 213 24.55 1.36 -14.75
CA GLY A 213 25.11 1.92 -13.53
C GLY A 213 25.05 0.97 -12.32
N ASP A 214 25.38 1.50 -11.14
CA ASP A 214 25.54 0.71 -9.92
C ASP A 214 24.23 0.49 -9.13
N THR A 215 23.21 1.32 -9.39
CA THR A 215 21.93 1.28 -8.66
C THR A 215 20.79 0.93 -9.60
N PHE A 216 20.46 -0.36 -9.66
CA PHE A 216 19.35 -0.89 -10.45
C PHE A 216 18.59 -1.97 -9.68
N THR A 217 17.33 -2.16 -10.05
CA THR A 217 16.49 -3.23 -9.48
C THR A 217 16.60 -4.48 -10.35
N ARG A 218 16.73 -5.67 -9.75
CA ARG A 218 16.73 -6.92 -10.52
C ARG A 218 15.35 -7.57 -10.52
N LEU A 219 14.84 -7.92 -11.69
CA LEU A 219 13.50 -8.50 -11.88
C LEU A 219 13.59 -9.93 -12.41
N TYR A 220 12.98 -10.86 -11.68
CA TYR A 220 12.96 -12.30 -12.01
C TYR A 220 11.53 -12.86 -12.00
N THR A 221 11.34 -14.03 -12.62
CA THR A 221 10.00 -14.63 -12.72
C THR A 221 9.61 -15.40 -11.46
N HIS A 222 10.55 -16.10 -10.80
CA HIS A 222 10.29 -16.95 -9.64
C HIS A 222 10.91 -16.42 -8.34
N ASN A 223 10.26 -16.71 -7.20
CA ASN A 223 10.79 -16.34 -5.88
C ASN A 223 12.11 -17.07 -5.58
N MET A 224 12.27 -18.32 -6.00
CA MET A 224 13.50 -19.10 -5.77
C MET A 224 14.75 -18.42 -6.35
N ASP A 225 14.65 -17.89 -7.58
CA ASP A 225 15.76 -17.15 -8.21
C ASP A 225 16.06 -15.85 -7.45
N VAL A 226 14.99 -15.15 -7.05
CA VAL A 226 15.09 -13.91 -6.26
C VAL A 226 15.79 -14.16 -4.93
N ASP A 227 15.37 -15.20 -4.21
CA ASP A 227 15.91 -15.54 -2.91
C ASP A 227 17.38 -15.93 -3.03
N ALA A 228 17.75 -16.75 -4.01
CA ALA A 228 19.14 -17.13 -4.27
C ALA A 228 20.05 -15.93 -4.52
N ILE A 229 19.64 -15.00 -5.38
CA ILE A 229 20.39 -13.77 -5.69
C ILE A 229 20.51 -12.86 -4.46
N ASN A 230 19.42 -12.73 -3.71
CA ASN A 230 19.41 -11.94 -2.50
C ASN A 230 20.36 -12.52 -1.44
N PHE A 231 20.37 -13.83 -1.25
CA PHE A 231 21.31 -14.50 -0.35
C PHE A 231 22.76 -14.35 -0.82
N GLN A 232 23.02 -14.48 -2.12
CA GLN A 232 24.35 -14.26 -2.68
C GLN A 232 24.86 -12.85 -2.34
N HIS A 233 24.09 -11.81 -2.65
CA HIS A 233 24.50 -10.43 -2.39
C HIS A 233 24.63 -10.12 -0.90
N LEU A 234 23.77 -10.68 -0.04
CA LEU A 234 23.94 -10.55 1.41
C LEU A 234 25.27 -11.17 1.88
N ASN A 235 25.66 -12.30 1.30
CA ASN A 235 26.91 -12.97 1.66
C ASN A 235 28.15 -12.22 1.17
N GLU A 236 28.05 -11.44 0.09
CA GLU A 236 29.12 -10.59 -0.44
C GLU A 236 29.41 -9.37 0.47
N ILE A 237 28.49 -8.97 1.34
CA ILE A 237 28.71 -7.87 2.29
C ILE A 237 29.66 -8.34 3.41
N GLU A 238 30.77 -7.62 3.58
CA GLU A 238 31.80 -7.91 4.60
C GLU A 238 31.33 -7.60 6.04
N ASN A 239 30.36 -6.70 6.23
CA ASN A 239 29.83 -6.35 7.54
C ASN A 239 29.18 -7.55 8.25
N ASP A 240 29.22 -7.52 9.59
CA ASP A 240 28.60 -8.54 10.43
C ASP A 240 27.09 -8.63 10.20
N GLY A 241 26.59 -9.87 10.17
CA GLY A 241 25.17 -10.17 10.02
C GLY A 241 24.47 -10.26 11.36
N HIS A 242 23.27 -9.69 11.42
CA HIS A 242 22.34 -9.82 12.53
C HIS A 242 21.13 -10.66 12.08
N GLN A 243 20.83 -11.70 12.83
CA GLN A 243 19.71 -12.62 12.56
C GLN A 243 18.52 -12.27 13.44
N PHE A 244 17.35 -12.18 12.82
CA PHE A 244 16.05 -11.91 13.44
C PHE A 244 15.15 -13.13 13.21
N ASN A 245 14.75 -13.78 14.29
CA ASN A 245 13.92 -14.97 14.24
C ASN A 245 12.47 -14.61 14.58
N ALA A 246 11.53 -15.12 13.78
CA ALA A 246 10.11 -14.88 13.99
C ALA A 246 9.63 -15.52 15.29
N THR A 247 8.76 -14.80 16.01
CA THR A 247 8.06 -15.33 17.19
C THR A 247 6.68 -15.82 16.77
N LEU A 248 6.39 -17.08 17.07
CA LEU A 248 5.15 -17.76 16.68
C LEU A 248 4.35 -18.13 17.93
N ASP A 249 3.04 -17.88 17.93
CA ASP A 249 2.14 -18.28 19.01
C ASP A 249 0.81 -18.79 18.46
N GLY A 250 0.23 -19.82 19.08
CA GLY A 250 -1.07 -20.40 18.70
C GLY A 250 -1.03 -21.81 18.11
N ASN A 251 -2.13 -22.22 17.46
CA ASN A 251 -2.31 -23.60 16.98
C ASN A 251 -1.41 -23.94 15.78
N GLU A 252 -0.71 -25.08 15.81
CA GLU A 252 0.23 -25.52 14.76
C GLU A 252 -0.34 -25.49 13.33
N LYS A 253 -1.58 -25.96 13.12
CA LYS A 253 -2.20 -25.96 11.77
C LYS A 253 -2.44 -24.55 11.24
N LEU A 254 -2.81 -23.63 12.14
CA LEU A 254 -3.01 -22.22 11.81
C LEU A 254 -1.67 -21.50 11.62
N LEU A 255 -0.64 -21.90 12.37
CA LEU A 255 0.72 -21.39 12.19
C LEU A 255 1.30 -21.80 10.83
N GLU A 256 1.12 -23.04 10.37
CA GLU A 256 1.51 -23.42 9.00
C GLU A 256 0.82 -22.57 7.94
N THR A 257 -0.47 -22.26 8.16
CA THR A 257 -1.23 -21.36 7.28
C THR A 257 -0.62 -19.96 7.30
N LEU A 258 -0.33 -19.40 8.47
CA LEU A 258 0.33 -18.11 8.61
C LEU A 258 1.69 -18.07 7.92
N LYS A 259 2.55 -19.07 8.17
CA LYS A 259 3.88 -19.20 7.54
C LYS A 259 3.81 -19.16 6.01
N SER A 260 2.82 -19.84 5.43
CA SER A 260 2.63 -19.83 3.98
C SER A 260 2.12 -18.49 3.41
N SER A 261 1.47 -17.68 4.24
CA SER A 261 0.83 -16.42 3.84
C SER A 261 1.69 -15.18 4.14
N VAL A 262 2.51 -15.24 5.19
CA VAL A 262 3.38 -14.15 5.63
C VAL A 262 4.58 -14.09 4.70
N ARG A 263 4.88 -12.86 4.26
CA ARG A 263 5.96 -12.60 3.30
C ARG A 263 7.29 -12.28 3.98
N ALA A 264 7.28 -12.02 5.29
CA ALA A 264 8.48 -11.88 6.09
C ALA A 264 9.06 -13.28 6.35
N PRO A 265 10.36 -13.51 6.14
CA PRO A 265 10.96 -14.81 6.37
C PRO A 265 10.99 -15.14 7.86
N GLU A 266 10.86 -16.42 8.21
CA GLU A 266 10.98 -16.89 9.60
C GLU A 266 12.35 -16.56 10.19
N GLU A 267 13.40 -16.69 9.37
CA GLU A 267 14.76 -16.29 9.71
C GLU A 267 15.18 -15.18 8.75
N LEU A 268 15.29 -13.96 9.27
CA LEU A 268 15.74 -12.81 8.51
C LEU A 268 17.15 -12.44 8.94
N THR A 269 18.13 -12.59 8.05
CA THR A 269 19.49 -12.08 8.28
C THR A 269 19.68 -10.76 7.55
N LEU A 270 20.12 -9.73 8.28
CA LEU A 270 20.42 -8.41 7.73
C LEU A 270 21.86 -8.02 8.05
N LYS A 271 22.46 -7.27 7.14
CA LYS A 271 23.76 -6.62 7.32
C LYS A 271 23.62 -5.13 7.03
N LYS A 272 24.54 -4.32 7.54
CA LYS A 272 24.65 -2.93 7.09
C LYS A 272 24.88 -2.93 5.57
N HIS A 273 24.22 -2.01 4.85
CA HIS A 273 24.13 -1.94 3.39
C HIS A 273 23.25 -3.00 2.70
N ALA A 274 22.54 -3.83 3.47
CA ALA A 274 21.56 -4.74 2.88
C ALA A 274 20.41 -3.98 2.21
N LYS A 275 20.08 -4.32 0.97
CA LYS A 275 18.90 -3.80 0.28
C LYS A 275 17.67 -4.58 0.73
N VAL A 276 16.65 -3.87 1.18
CA VAL A 276 15.45 -4.46 1.78
C VAL A 276 14.17 -3.89 1.19
N MET A 277 13.10 -4.67 1.29
CA MET A 277 11.75 -4.31 0.92
C MET A 277 10.83 -4.55 2.11
N PHE A 278 9.96 -3.59 2.40
CA PHE A 278 8.91 -3.76 3.38
C PHE A 278 7.83 -4.71 2.86
N VAL A 279 7.32 -5.60 3.72
CA VAL A 279 6.33 -6.62 3.33
C VAL A 279 4.98 -6.48 4.03
N LYS A 280 4.83 -5.46 4.86
CA LYS A 280 3.59 -5.07 5.54
C LYS A 280 3.32 -3.58 5.32
N ASN A 281 2.04 -3.20 5.40
CA ASN A 281 1.66 -1.79 5.40
C ASN A 281 1.71 -1.25 6.82
N ASN A 282 2.42 -0.15 7.03
CA ASN A 282 2.38 0.66 8.23
C ASN A 282 2.40 2.14 7.81
N PHE A 283 1.19 2.69 7.64
CA PHE A 283 1.01 4.06 7.15
C PHE A 283 1.55 5.12 8.12
N ASP A 284 1.53 4.84 9.44
CA ASP A 284 2.05 5.74 10.47
C ASP A 284 3.56 5.93 10.35
N MET A 285 4.28 4.82 10.13
CA MET A 285 5.73 4.81 9.92
C MET A 285 6.12 5.19 8.47
N GLY A 286 5.14 5.46 7.61
CA GLY A 286 5.37 5.95 6.25
C GLY A 286 5.89 4.88 5.28
N TYR A 287 5.72 3.59 5.58
CA TYR A 287 6.12 2.50 4.70
C TYR A 287 4.96 1.56 4.37
N ILE A 288 5.04 0.94 3.19
CA ILE A 288 4.05 -0.01 2.72
C ILE A 288 4.70 -1.24 2.12
N ASN A 289 3.90 -2.28 1.92
CA ASN A 289 4.34 -3.49 1.28
C ASN A 289 4.87 -3.17 -0.12
N GLY A 290 6.18 -3.31 -0.31
CA GLY A 290 6.94 -3.00 -1.52
C GLY A 290 7.85 -1.77 -1.42
N SER A 291 7.73 -0.95 -0.37
CA SER A 291 8.68 0.15 -0.14
C SER A 291 10.10 -0.39 -0.07
N LEU A 292 11.01 0.22 -0.83
CA LEU A 292 12.42 -0.16 -0.88
C LEU A 292 13.25 0.72 0.06
N GLY A 293 14.26 0.10 0.66
CA GLY A 293 15.24 0.80 1.49
C GLY A 293 16.58 0.08 1.57
N GLU A 294 17.51 0.70 2.26
CA GLU A 294 18.82 0.15 2.59
C GLU A 294 19.03 0.19 4.10
N VAL A 295 19.48 -0.92 4.68
CA VAL A 295 19.86 -0.98 6.09
C VAL A 295 21.11 -0.13 6.28
N ILE A 296 21.01 1.00 6.98
CA ILE A 296 22.15 1.88 7.26
C ILE A 296 22.83 1.58 8.60
N GLY A 297 22.20 0.76 9.44
CA GLY A 297 22.72 0.35 10.73
C GLY A 297 21.69 -0.43 11.53
N PHE A 298 22.01 -0.65 12.80
CA PHE A 298 21.14 -1.29 13.77
C PHE A 298 21.19 -0.46 15.06
N GLU A 299 20.07 -0.34 15.75
CA GLU A 299 19.95 0.38 17.02
C GLU A 299 19.23 -0.52 18.02
N GLU A 300 19.65 -0.49 19.29
CA GLU A 300 18.92 -1.20 20.34
C GLU A 300 17.64 -0.45 20.70
N ASP A 301 16.56 -1.21 20.80
CA ASP A 301 15.26 -0.79 21.30
C ASP A 301 14.96 -1.48 22.64
N ASP A 302 14.32 -0.74 23.54
CA ASP A 302 14.05 -1.17 24.91
C ASP A 302 13.05 -2.36 24.98
N GLU A 303 12.18 -2.51 23.99
CA GLU A 303 11.10 -3.51 23.96
C GLU A 303 11.46 -4.71 23.08
N PHE A 304 11.99 -4.44 21.88
CA PHE A 304 12.22 -5.46 20.86
C PHE A 304 13.69 -5.87 20.71
N GLY A 305 14.61 -5.26 21.46
CA GLY A 305 16.04 -5.51 21.38
C GLY A 305 16.66 -4.85 20.16
N LEU A 306 17.66 -5.47 19.55
CA LEU A 306 18.30 -4.90 18.36
C LEU A 306 17.27 -4.76 17.21
N LEU A 307 17.21 -3.60 16.57
CA LEU A 307 16.33 -3.31 15.43
C LEU A 307 17.11 -2.75 14.24
N PRO A 308 16.71 -3.05 12.99
CA PRO A 308 17.34 -2.49 11.81
C PRO A 308 16.90 -1.04 11.57
N LYS A 309 17.88 -0.18 11.29
CA LYS A 309 17.68 1.19 10.83
C LYS A 309 17.77 1.24 9.31
N VAL A 310 16.66 1.57 8.65
CA VAL A 310 16.52 1.55 7.20
C VAL A 310 16.39 2.97 6.65
N LYS A 311 17.22 3.30 5.65
CA LYS A 311 17.07 4.50 4.84
C LYS A 311 16.26 4.18 3.59
N MET A 312 15.13 4.84 3.45
CA MET A 312 14.19 4.75 2.35
C MET A 312 14.74 5.46 1.10
N THR A 313 14.15 5.15 -0.06
CA THR A 313 14.52 5.77 -1.35
C THR A 313 14.24 7.26 -1.43
N ASP A 314 13.27 7.77 -0.66
CA ASP A 314 12.96 9.20 -0.53
C ASP A 314 13.92 9.94 0.44
N GLY A 315 14.86 9.21 1.05
CA GLY A 315 15.82 9.72 2.02
C GLY A 315 15.37 9.63 3.48
N THR A 316 14.11 9.28 3.74
CA THR A 316 13.57 9.08 5.09
C THR A 316 14.31 7.94 5.79
N THR A 317 14.57 8.07 7.08
CA THR A 317 15.24 7.03 7.87
C THR A 317 14.30 6.54 8.96
N LEU A 318 14.16 5.22 9.06
CA LEU A 318 13.21 4.55 9.94
C LEU A 318 13.93 3.51 10.80
N LEU A 319 13.60 3.46 12.09
CA LEU A 319 13.90 2.30 12.92
C LEU A 319 12.72 1.34 12.78
N VAL A 320 12.99 0.10 12.36
CA VAL A 320 11.94 -0.82 11.93
C VAL A 320 11.63 -1.83 13.02
N GLU A 321 10.49 -1.66 13.66
CA GLU A 321 9.98 -2.54 14.73
C GLU A 321 9.36 -3.83 14.16
N PRO A 322 9.29 -4.92 14.95
CA PRO A 322 8.62 -6.15 14.55
C PRO A 322 7.11 -5.96 14.43
N GLU A 323 6.55 -6.51 13.37
CA GLU A 323 5.12 -6.46 13.10
C GLU A 323 4.48 -7.82 13.32
N THR A 324 3.22 -7.83 13.79
CA THR A 324 2.46 -9.08 14.01
C THR A 324 1.44 -9.31 12.91
N TRP A 325 1.40 -10.53 12.37
CA TRP A 325 0.34 -11.07 11.53
C TRP A 325 -0.46 -12.07 12.36
N SER A 326 -1.77 -11.88 12.46
CA SER A 326 -2.65 -12.72 13.29
C SER A 326 -3.77 -13.35 12.47
N ILE A 327 -4.19 -14.53 12.93
CA ILE A 327 -5.51 -15.10 12.59
C ILE A 327 -6.39 -14.89 13.81
N GLU A 328 -7.54 -14.27 13.59
CA GLU A 328 -8.56 -14.07 14.61
C GLU A 328 -9.72 -15.05 14.40
N ASN A 329 -10.35 -15.47 15.50
CA ASN A 329 -11.60 -16.22 15.42
C ASN A 329 -12.80 -15.29 15.19
N GLU A 330 -14.00 -15.88 15.06
CA GLU A 330 -15.24 -15.12 14.83
C GLU A 330 -15.59 -14.10 15.94
N ALA A 331 -14.99 -14.25 17.13
CA ALA A 331 -15.15 -13.33 18.26
C ALA A 331 -14.04 -12.26 18.33
N GLY A 332 -13.16 -12.16 17.32
CA GLY A 332 -12.05 -11.20 17.28
C GLY A 332 -10.87 -11.56 18.18
N LYS A 333 -10.83 -12.77 18.75
CA LYS A 333 -9.70 -13.23 19.56
C LYS A 333 -8.62 -13.80 18.64
N VAL A 334 -7.38 -13.33 18.80
CA VAL A 334 -6.20 -13.91 18.14
C VAL A 334 -6.02 -15.35 18.57
N ILE A 335 -6.00 -16.27 17.60
CA ILE A 335 -5.85 -17.72 17.80
C ILE A 335 -4.53 -18.26 17.23
N ALA A 336 -3.87 -17.48 16.38
CA ALA A 336 -2.51 -17.70 15.95
C ALA A 336 -1.86 -16.36 15.57
N SER A 337 -0.57 -16.19 15.84
CA SER A 337 0.20 -15.01 15.48
C SER A 337 1.62 -15.37 15.02
N PHE A 338 2.10 -14.58 14.08
CA PHE A 338 3.45 -14.57 13.56
C PHE A 338 3.99 -13.15 13.75
N GLN A 339 5.06 -12.96 14.51
CA GLN A 339 5.69 -11.66 14.72
C GLN A 339 7.12 -11.65 14.18
N GLN A 340 7.46 -10.67 13.34
CA GLN A 340 8.77 -10.56 12.70
C GLN A 340 9.00 -9.14 12.20
N ILE A 341 10.27 -8.75 12.03
CA ILE A 341 10.64 -7.54 11.29
C ILE A 341 9.98 -7.56 9.89
N PRO A 342 9.20 -6.54 9.50
CA PRO A 342 8.44 -6.51 8.26
C PRO A 342 9.30 -6.24 7.02
N LEU A 343 10.48 -6.84 6.95
CA LEU A 343 11.44 -6.69 5.87
C LEU A 343 11.74 -8.03 5.19
N ARG A 344 12.16 -7.95 3.94
CA ARG A 344 12.83 -9.02 3.21
C ARG A 344 13.95 -8.42 2.36
N LEU A 345 14.92 -9.24 1.97
CA LEU A 345 15.97 -8.80 1.05
C LEU A 345 15.39 -8.43 -0.32
N ALA A 346 16.02 -7.46 -0.99
CA ALA A 346 15.45 -6.83 -2.18
C ALA A 346 16.47 -6.34 -3.21
N TRP A 347 17.63 -6.99 -3.34
CA TRP A 347 18.48 -6.81 -4.54
C TRP A 347 17.76 -7.30 -5.80
N ALA A 348 17.01 -8.40 -5.65
CA ALA A 348 16.09 -8.92 -6.63
C ALA A 348 14.66 -8.95 -6.08
N ILE A 349 13.70 -8.75 -6.97
CA ILE A 349 12.27 -8.89 -6.72
C ILE A 349 11.60 -9.63 -7.88
N THR A 350 10.43 -10.22 -7.63
CA THR A 350 9.69 -10.86 -8.73
C THR A 350 8.99 -9.83 -9.59
N ILE A 351 8.79 -10.16 -10.88
CA ILE A 351 8.07 -9.30 -11.83
C ILE A 351 6.66 -8.96 -11.31
N HIS A 352 5.98 -9.91 -10.66
CA HIS A 352 4.68 -9.67 -10.00
C HIS A 352 4.73 -8.54 -8.97
N LYS A 353 5.83 -8.43 -8.22
CA LYS A 353 6.02 -7.35 -7.22
C LYS A 353 6.40 -6.02 -7.86
N SER A 354 6.91 -6.04 -9.09
CA SER A 354 7.23 -4.81 -9.80
C SER A 354 6.03 -4.11 -10.41
N GLN A 355 4.86 -4.76 -10.48
CA GLN A 355 3.68 -4.18 -11.10
C GLN A 355 3.24 -2.89 -10.39
N GLY A 356 2.90 -1.87 -11.18
CA GLY A 356 2.62 -0.51 -10.69
C GLY A 356 3.87 0.35 -10.44
N MET A 357 5.08 -0.23 -10.39
CA MET A 357 6.33 0.52 -10.21
C MET A 357 6.81 1.18 -11.49
N THR A 358 7.65 2.22 -11.34
CA THR A 358 8.45 2.82 -12.40
C THR A 358 9.92 2.74 -12.02
N LEU A 359 10.76 2.26 -12.93
CA LEU A 359 12.18 2.03 -12.70
C LEU A 359 13.00 2.86 -13.71
N GLU A 360 14.05 3.52 -13.23
CA GLU A 360 15.04 4.18 -14.08
C GLU A 360 15.90 3.14 -14.80
N ALA A 361 16.37 2.14 -14.05
CA ALA A 361 17.23 1.07 -14.53
C ALA A 361 16.85 -0.27 -13.90
N ALA A 362 16.89 -1.34 -14.69
CA ALA A 362 16.61 -2.69 -14.23
C ALA A 362 17.35 -3.76 -15.04
N GLU A 363 17.88 -4.74 -14.31
CA GLU A 363 18.31 -6.01 -14.89
C GLU A 363 17.12 -6.97 -14.85
N ILE A 364 16.78 -7.58 -15.99
CA ILE A 364 15.60 -8.42 -16.11
C ILE A 364 16.00 -9.78 -16.68
N ASN A 365 15.49 -10.86 -16.07
CA ASN A 365 15.58 -12.20 -16.63
C ASN A 365 14.19 -12.77 -16.91
N LEU A 366 13.89 -12.95 -18.20
CA LEU A 366 12.63 -13.49 -18.70
C LEU A 366 12.78 -14.91 -19.27
N THR A 367 13.93 -15.56 -19.07
CA THR A 367 14.23 -16.90 -19.65
C THR A 367 13.24 -17.96 -19.17
N HIS A 368 12.77 -17.85 -17.93
CA HIS A 368 11.81 -18.75 -17.31
C HIS A 368 10.44 -18.09 -17.14
N THR A 369 10.00 -17.29 -18.11
CA THR A 369 8.65 -16.71 -18.12
C THR A 369 7.62 -17.82 -18.27
N PHE A 370 6.62 -17.85 -17.39
CA PHE A 370 5.60 -18.90 -17.31
C PHE A 370 4.17 -18.38 -17.43
N GLU A 371 3.95 -17.07 -17.30
CA GLU A 371 2.64 -16.42 -17.54
C GLU A 371 2.74 -15.45 -18.71
N LYS A 372 1.67 -15.42 -19.52
CA LYS A 372 1.54 -14.44 -20.61
C LYS A 372 1.39 -13.04 -20.01
N GLY A 373 2.01 -12.05 -20.63
CA GLY A 373 2.07 -10.68 -20.11
C GLY A 373 3.17 -10.41 -19.08
N GLN A 374 3.87 -11.43 -18.52
CA GLN A 374 4.99 -11.18 -17.59
C GLN A 374 6.09 -10.33 -18.22
N GLY A 375 6.52 -10.64 -19.44
CA GLY A 375 7.55 -9.85 -20.11
C GLY A 375 7.08 -8.44 -20.43
N TYR A 376 5.81 -8.26 -20.83
CA TYR A 376 5.22 -6.93 -21.01
C TYR A 376 5.19 -6.12 -19.72
N VAL A 377 4.81 -6.72 -18.58
CA VAL A 377 4.87 -6.04 -17.28
C VAL A 377 6.29 -5.62 -16.94
N ALA A 378 7.25 -6.54 -17.05
CA ALA A 378 8.65 -6.28 -16.72
C ALA A 378 9.24 -5.13 -17.55
N LEU A 379 9.07 -5.19 -18.88
CA LEU A 379 9.59 -4.17 -19.81
C LEU A 379 8.88 -2.82 -19.62
N SER A 380 7.59 -2.81 -19.32
CA SER A 380 6.82 -1.58 -19.13
C SER A 380 7.14 -0.82 -17.83
N ARG A 381 7.94 -1.41 -16.92
CA ARG A 381 8.39 -0.71 -15.71
C ARG A 381 9.44 0.35 -16.02
N LEU A 382 10.23 0.14 -17.07
CA LEU A 382 11.32 1.01 -17.46
C LEU A 382 10.82 2.28 -18.16
N LYS A 383 11.62 3.35 -18.07
CA LYS A 383 11.39 4.60 -18.81
C LYS A 383 12.00 4.60 -20.20
N SER A 384 13.15 3.93 -20.36
CA SER A 384 13.89 3.84 -21.62
C SER A 384 14.47 2.44 -21.82
N LEU A 385 14.83 2.12 -23.05
CA LEU A 385 15.55 0.90 -23.39
C LEU A 385 16.99 0.94 -22.86
N THR A 386 17.58 2.13 -22.74
CA THR A 386 18.93 2.32 -22.19
C THR A 386 19.03 1.87 -20.73
N GLY A 387 17.96 2.02 -19.95
CA GLY A 387 17.88 1.51 -18.57
C GLY A 387 17.63 -0.01 -18.47
N LEU A 388 17.44 -0.71 -19.59
CA LEU A 388 17.24 -2.16 -19.61
C LEU A 388 18.58 -2.90 -19.70
N CYS A 389 18.81 -3.87 -18.83
CA CYS A 389 19.73 -4.97 -19.07
C CYS A 389 18.96 -6.30 -19.10
N LEU A 390 18.69 -6.84 -20.29
CA LEU A 390 17.94 -8.09 -20.44
C LEU A 390 18.88 -9.29 -20.56
N LEU A 391 18.89 -10.18 -19.55
CA LEU A 391 19.76 -11.36 -19.53
C LEU A 391 19.33 -12.42 -20.56
N GLY A 392 18.02 -12.53 -20.78
CA GLY A 392 17.41 -13.48 -21.72
C GLY A 392 15.88 -13.47 -21.62
N PHE A 393 15.22 -14.04 -22.64
CA PHE A 393 13.76 -14.22 -22.69
C PHE A 393 13.40 -15.46 -23.51
N ASN A 394 12.26 -16.07 -23.20
CA ASN A 394 11.64 -17.11 -24.04
C ASN A 394 10.52 -16.52 -24.91
N GLU A 395 9.96 -17.27 -25.85
CA GLU A 395 8.89 -16.76 -26.73
C GLU A 395 7.63 -16.35 -25.92
N GLN A 396 7.30 -17.09 -24.86
CA GLN A 396 6.14 -16.79 -24.01
C GLN A 396 6.24 -15.41 -23.32
N ALA A 397 7.45 -14.92 -23.06
CA ALA A 397 7.67 -13.60 -22.48
C ALA A 397 7.11 -12.46 -23.34
N LEU A 398 6.99 -12.68 -24.65
CA LEU A 398 6.48 -11.69 -25.60
C LEU A 398 5.03 -11.97 -26.04
N GLU A 399 4.39 -13.00 -25.48
CA GLU A 399 3.00 -13.34 -25.73
C GLU A 399 2.05 -12.65 -24.74
N LEU A 400 0.85 -12.34 -25.22
CA LEU A 400 -0.26 -11.82 -24.41
C LEU A 400 -1.41 -12.82 -24.35
N ASP A 401 -2.24 -12.69 -23.33
CA ASP A 401 -3.42 -13.53 -23.18
C ASP A 401 -4.44 -13.27 -24.30
N THR A 402 -4.95 -14.35 -24.90
CA THR A 402 -5.86 -14.26 -26.04
C THR A 402 -7.24 -13.69 -25.70
N LEU A 403 -7.72 -13.89 -24.47
CA LEU A 403 -8.98 -13.32 -24.01
C LEU A 403 -8.80 -11.82 -23.75
N ALA A 404 -7.69 -11.42 -23.14
CA ALA A 404 -7.33 -10.00 -22.99
C ALA A 404 -7.24 -9.30 -24.35
N LEU A 405 -6.59 -9.91 -25.35
CA LEU A 405 -6.49 -9.36 -26.71
C LEU A 405 -7.86 -9.13 -27.38
N LYS A 406 -8.80 -10.06 -27.19
CA LYS A 406 -10.16 -9.92 -27.71
C LYS A 406 -10.94 -8.83 -26.98
N ALA A 407 -10.84 -8.80 -25.65
CA ALA A 407 -11.49 -7.78 -24.83
C ALA A 407 -10.96 -6.37 -25.15
N ASP A 408 -9.65 -6.22 -25.33
CA ASP A 408 -8.99 -4.95 -25.65
C ASP A 408 -9.49 -4.33 -26.96
N LYS A 409 -9.69 -5.14 -28.01
CA LYS A 409 -10.31 -4.66 -29.27
C LYS A 409 -11.70 -4.06 -29.02
N ARG A 410 -12.52 -4.75 -28.22
CA ARG A 410 -13.85 -4.25 -27.86
C ARG A 410 -13.77 -2.99 -27.01
N PHE A 411 -12.80 -2.89 -26.11
CA PHE A 411 -12.56 -1.70 -25.31
C PHE A 411 -12.16 -0.49 -26.16
N GLN A 412 -11.34 -0.69 -27.20
CA GLN A 412 -10.99 0.36 -28.16
C GLN A 412 -12.21 0.86 -28.93
N GLU A 413 -13.05 -0.05 -29.45
CA GLU A 413 -14.30 0.30 -30.14
C GLU A 413 -15.23 1.12 -29.23
N LEU A 414 -15.51 0.62 -28.02
CA LEU A 414 -16.38 1.29 -27.04
C LEU A 414 -15.84 2.67 -26.65
N SER A 415 -14.52 2.81 -26.54
CA SER A 415 -13.91 4.10 -26.25
C SER A 415 -14.00 5.08 -27.41
N GLN A 416 -13.91 4.60 -28.66
CA GLN A 416 -14.08 5.46 -29.82
C GLN A 416 -15.52 5.95 -29.92
N GLU A 417 -16.51 5.06 -29.73
CA GLU A 417 -17.93 5.42 -29.66
C GLU A 417 -18.19 6.48 -28.58
N ALA A 418 -17.54 6.35 -27.41
CA ALA A 418 -17.65 7.32 -26.32
C ALA A 418 -16.97 8.66 -26.65
N GLU A 419 -15.80 8.66 -27.30
CA GLU A 419 -15.13 9.89 -27.74
C GLU A 419 -16.00 10.65 -28.75
N ASP A 420 -16.46 9.97 -29.79
CA ASP A 420 -17.26 10.56 -30.87
C ASP A 420 -18.55 11.20 -30.33
N HIS A 421 -19.13 10.60 -29.29
CA HIS A 421 -20.35 11.12 -28.68
C HIS A 421 -20.09 12.27 -27.70
N PHE A 422 -19.07 12.18 -26.83
CA PHE A 422 -18.93 13.08 -25.68
C PHE A 422 -17.85 14.16 -25.82
N ALA A 423 -16.98 14.11 -26.83
CA ALA A 423 -15.88 15.07 -26.99
C ALA A 423 -16.38 16.53 -27.02
N GLU A 424 -17.45 16.78 -27.79
CA GLU A 424 -18.01 18.11 -28.06
C GLU A 424 -19.25 18.44 -27.20
N ILE A 425 -19.72 17.51 -26.36
CA ILE A 425 -20.86 17.75 -25.48
C ILE A 425 -20.40 18.50 -24.23
N ASP A 426 -21.07 19.62 -23.93
CA ASP A 426 -20.93 20.29 -22.64
C ASP A 426 -21.67 19.50 -21.55
N LEU A 427 -20.91 18.98 -20.59
CA LEU A 427 -21.41 18.22 -19.45
C LEU A 427 -21.41 19.03 -18.14
N THR A 428 -21.20 20.35 -18.20
CA THR A 428 -21.08 21.21 -17.01
C THR A 428 -22.27 21.09 -16.05
N ASP A 429 -23.50 21.00 -16.57
CA ASP A 429 -24.69 20.84 -15.74
C ASP A 429 -24.76 19.46 -15.08
N LYS A 430 -24.35 18.40 -15.79
CA LYS A 430 -24.20 17.07 -15.20
C LYS A 430 -23.12 17.04 -14.12
N HIS A 431 -22.00 17.73 -14.33
CA HIS A 431 -20.94 17.85 -13.32
C HIS A 431 -21.48 18.47 -12.03
N LYS A 432 -22.21 19.58 -12.15
CA LYS A 432 -22.83 20.24 -10.99
C LYS A 432 -23.88 19.36 -10.32
N ALA A 433 -24.70 18.66 -11.10
CA ALA A 433 -25.70 17.74 -10.57
C ALA A 433 -25.08 16.58 -9.79
N PHE A 434 -24.02 15.97 -10.33
CA PHE A 434 -23.30 14.89 -9.66
C PHE A 434 -22.69 15.35 -8.32
N ILE A 435 -22.02 16.51 -8.30
CA ILE A 435 -21.46 17.03 -7.05
C ILE A 435 -22.54 17.30 -5.99
N ARG A 436 -23.71 17.83 -6.38
CA ARG A 436 -24.84 18.00 -5.45
C ARG A 436 -25.36 16.67 -4.93
N HIS A 437 -25.48 15.67 -5.80
CA HIS A 437 -25.93 14.33 -5.43
C HIS A 437 -25.00 13.70 -4.37
N CYS A 438 -23.69 13.87 -4.54
CA CYS A 438 -22.69 13.41 -3.57
C CYS A 438 -22.57 14.28 -2.30
N GLY A 439 -23.39 15.33 -2.14
CA GLY A 439 -23.31 16.26 -1.00
C GLY A 439 -22.09 17.19 -1.01
N GLY A 440 -21.41 17.34 -2.15
CA GLY A 440 -20.24 18.21 -2.29
C GLY A 440 -20.58 19.69 -2.45
N THR A 441 -19.57 20.56 -2.29
CA THR A 441 -19.71 22.02 -2.44
C THR A 441 -19.60 22.45 -3.90
N LEU A 442 -20.48 23.38 -4.30
CA LEU A 442 -20.40 24.12 -5.56
C LEU A 442 -19.95 25.57 -5.35
N ASN A 443 -19.59 25.95 -4.13
CA ASN A 443 -19.16 27.31 -3.82
C ASN A 443 -17.74 27.54 -4.36
N GLU A 444 -17.61 28.36 -5.39
CA GLU A 444 -16.34 28.64 -6.07
C GLU A 444 -15.27 29.22 -5.13
N THR A 445 -15.66 30.02 -4.13
CA THR A 445 -14.69 30.58 -3.17
C THR A 445 -14.12 29.52 -2.23
N GLU A 446 -14.96 28.57 -1.82
CA GLU A 446 -14.56 27.44 -0.98
C GLU A 446 -13.69 26.47 -1.78
N ILE A 447 -14.09 26.15 -3.01
CA ILE A 447 -13.32 25.30 -3.93
C ILE A 447 -11.93 25.90 -4.16
N ALA A 448 -11.84 27.19 -4.51
CA ALA A 448 -10.55 27.85 -4.74
C ALA A 448 -9.66 27.87 -3.50
N ARG A 449 -10.25 27.99 -2.30
CA ARG A 449 -9.52 27.86 -1.03
C ARG A 449 -8.99 26.45 -0.84
N ASN A 450 -9.80 25.43 -1.10
CA ASN A 450 -9.41 24.03 -0.96
C ASN A 450 -8.34 23.64 -1.97
N GLU A 451 -8.45 24.09 -3.23
CA GLU A 451 -7.43 23.87 -4.27
C GLU A 451 -6.08 24.49 -3.88
N LYS A 452 -6.08 25.71 -3.32
CA LYS A 452 -4.85 26.32 -2.79
C LYS A 452 -4.26 25.54 -1.60
N LYS A 453 -5.10 24.97 -0.73
CA LYS A 453 -4.64 24.13 0.38
C LYS A 453 -3.98 22.85 -0.15
N LEU A 454 -4.62 22.19 -1.12
CA LEU A 454 -4.11 20.98 -1.77
C LEU A 454 -2.81 21.25 -2.55
N ALA A 455 -2.71 22.38 -3.26
CA ALA A 455 -1.55 22.74 -4.08
C ALA A 455 -0.32 23.16 -3.26
N LYS A 456 -0.50 23.69 -2.04
CA LYS A 456 0.62 24.02 -1.15
C LYS A 456 1.36 22.79 -0.62
N GLY A 457 0.84 21.59 -0.90
CA GLY A 457 1.23 20.37 -0.23
C GLY A 457 0.86 20.49 1.23
N GLU A 458 -0.11 19.70 1.69
CA GLU A 458 0.09 19.21 3.04
C GLU A 458 1.44 18.48 2.97
N LYS A 459 2.48 19.01 3.62
CA LYS A 459 3.57 18.16 4.10
C LYS A 459 2.87 17.19 5.04
N GLN A 460 2.26 16.15 4.49
CA GLN A 460 1.86 14.98 5.24
C GLN A 460 3.17 14.27 5.57
N ASN A 461 3.87 14.83 6.57
CA ASN A 461 4.54 13.97 7.51
C ASN A 461 3.43 13.06 8.02
N TYR A 462 3.38 11.81 7.58
CA TYR A 462 2.42 10.83 8.10
C TYR A 462 2.48 10.79 9.64
N GLY A 463 3.67 11.03 10.21
CA GLY A 463 3.84 11.25 11.64
C GLY A 463 3.11 12.48 12.22
N SER A 464 2.83 13.56 11.48
CA SER A 464 2.05 14.68 12.01
C SER A 464 0.56 14.36 12.08
N ALA A 465 -0.02 13.71 11.05
CA ALA A 465 -1.44 13.37 11.05
C ALA A 465 -1.82 12.45 12.22
N THR A 466 -1.01 11.42 12.49
CA THR A 466 -1.22 10.51 13.62
C THR A 466 -1.02 11.19 14.98
N LEU A 467 -0.10 12.15 15.08
CA LEU A 467 0.08 12.97 16.28
C LEU A 467 -1.07 13.97 16.44
N ASP A 468 -1.58 14.53 15.35
CA ASP A 468 -2.70 15.48 15.34
C ASP A 468 -4.01 14.80 15.76
N GLU A 469 -4.26 13.56 15.33
CA GLU A 469 -5.40 12.76 15.83
C GLU A 469 -5.27 12.40 17.32
N THR A 470 -4.05 12.05 17.79
CA THR A 470 -3.83 11.81 19.23
C THR A 470 -4.08 13.08 20.01
N ARG A 471 -3.61 14.23 19.51
CA ARG A 471 -3.85 15.53 20.11
C ARG A 471 -5.34 15.81 20.16
N GLU A 472 -6.07 15.65 19.06
CA GLU A 472 -7.48 16.00 18.98
C GLU A 472 -8.31 15.20 19.99
N LEU A 473 -8.07 13.88 20.10
CA LEU A 473 -8.74 13.05 21.09
C LEU A 473 -8.32 13.37 22.52
N PHE A 474 -7.04 13.65 22.76
CA PHE A 474 -6.52 14.00 24.08
C PHE A 474 -7.03 15.37 24.56
N GLU A 475 -6.99 16.39 23.71
CA GLU A 475 -7.60 17.72 23.96
C GLU A 475 -9.13 17.63 24.06
N GLY A 476 -9.73 16.64 23.39
CA GLY A 476 -11.13 16.26 23.52
C GLY A 476 -11.49 15.60 24.85
N GLY A 477 -10.51 15.34 25.73
CA GLY A 477 -10.71 14.82 27.09
C GLY A 477 -10.77 13.30 27.20
N TYR A 478 -10.38 12.55 26.16
CA TYR A 478 -10.27 11.10 26.22
C TYR A 478 -9.03 10.70 27.03
N ASP A 479 -9.15 9.61 27.81
CA ASP A 479 -7.99 9.07 28.50
C ASP A 479 -7.10 8.24 27.56
N ILE A 480 -5.89 7.91 28.01
CA ILE A 480 -4.89 7.20 27.18
C ILE A 480 -5.40 5.84 26.70
N GLN A 481 -6.20 5.12 27.49
CA GLN A 481 -6.72 3.81 27.11
C GLN A 481 -7.84 3.94 26.09
N ASP A 482 -8.72 4.91 26.26
CA ASP A 482 -9.80 5.19 25.33
C ASP A 482 -9.25 5.67 23.99
N ILE A 483 -8.22 6.52 23.99
CA ILE A 483 -7.53 6.94 22.76
C ILE A 483 -6.88 5.73 22.07
N ALA A 484 -6.22 4.86 22.84
CA ALA A 484 -5.60 3.65 22.29
C ALA A 484 -6.64 2.74 21.62
N GLN A 485 -7.79 2.54 22.28
CA GLN A 485 -8.88 1.73 21.74
C GLN A 485 -9.55 2.37 20.52
N GLU A 486 -9.87 3.66 20.57
CA GLU A 486 -10.53 4.40 19.48
C GLU A 486 -9.65 4.44 18.22
N ARG A 487 -8.32 4.52 18.41
CA ARG A 487 -7.33 4.56 17.33
C ARG A 487 -6.81 3.19 16.90
N GLY A 488 -7.19 2.11 17.60
CA GLY A 488 -6.64 0.77 17.36
C GLY A 488 -5.13 0.65 17.60
N LEU A 489 -4.60 1.46 18.51
CA LEU A 489 -3.18 1.52 18.91
C LEU A 489 -2.98 0.94 20.32
N THR A 490 -1.73 0.81 20.74
CA THR A 490 -1.42 0.42 22.13
C THR A 490 -1.34 1.66 23.05
N PRO A 491 -1.64 1.54 24.36
CA PRO A 491 -1.43 2.64 25.31
C PRO A 491 0.01 3.16 25.32
N ALA A 492 1.00 2.28 25.12
CA ALA A 492 2.41 2.65 24.97
C ALA A 492 2.64 3.59 23.78
N THR A 493 2.03 3.31 22.63
CA THR A 493 2.08 4.17 21.44
C THR A 493 1.47 5.55 21.72
N ILE A 494 0.33 5.61 22.42
CA ILE A 494 -0.31 6.88 22.81
C ILE A 494 0.58 7.69 23.76
N ILE A 495 1.20 7.05 24.76
CA ILE A 495 2.13 7.72 25.68
C ILE A 495 3.33 8.31 24.92
N ASN A 496 3.87 7.59 23.94
CA ASN A 496 4.96 8.08 23.08
C ASN A 496 4.52 9.27 22.22
N HIS A 497 3.31 9.22 21.66
CA HIS A 497 2.73 10.37 20.94
C HIS A 497 2.60 11.60 21.84
N LEU A 498 2.09 11.44 23.07
CA LEU A 498 1.97 12.53 24.03
C LEU A 498 3.33 13.10 24.43
N ALA A 499 4.34 12.25 24.65
CA ALA A 499 5.71 12.67 24.95
C ALA A 499 6.30 13.52 23.81
N ARG A 500 6.06 13.10 22.56
CA ARG A 500 6.53 13.81 21.38
C ARG A 500 5.75 15.11 21.14
N LEU A 501 4.43 15.11 21.31
CA LEU A 501 3.58 16.30 21.24
C LEU A 501 3.96 17.34 22.30
N HIS A 502 4.28 16.90 23.51
CA HIS A 502 4.75 17.77 24.59
C HIS A 502 6.10 18.40 24.24
N ARG A 503 7.08 17.59 23.80
CA ARG A 503 8.45 18.05 23.49
C ARG A 503 8.54 18.92 22.24
N GLU A 504 7.87 18.51 21.17
CA GLU A 504 8.00 19.14 19.85
C GLU A 504 6.98 20.26 19.63
N GLN A 505 5.80 20.16 20.25
CA GLN A 505 4.67 21.02 19.93
C GLN A 505 4.02 21.67 21.16
N GLY A 506 4.61 21.50 22.35
CA GLY A 506 4.17 22.17 23.58
C GLY A 506 2.79 21.78 24.08
N LEU A 507 2.29 20.58 23.73
CA LEU A 507 1.01 20.09 24.23
C LEU A 507 1.03 20.01 25.77
N ASP A 508 0.00 20.53 26.43
CA ASP A 508 -0.17 20.38 27.87
C ASP A 508 -0.65 18.96 28.19
N ILE A 509 0.23 18.18 28.84
CA ILE A 509 -0.05 16.80 29.25
C ILE A 509 -0.40 16.69 30.73
N SER A 510 -0.60 17.81 31.44
CA SER A 510 -0.93 17.82 32.89
C SER A 510 -2.17 16.99 33.24
N VAL A 511 -3.12 16.86 32.32
CA VAL A 511 -4.34 16.06 32.48
C VAL A 511 -4.04 14.55 32.52
N ALA A 512 -2.94 14.10 31.91
CA ALA A 512 -2.48 12.71 31.98
C ALA A 512 -1.58 12.40 33.19
N HIS A 513 -1.47 13.33 34.15
CA HIS A 513 -0.59 13.14 35.29
C HIS A 513 -1.01 11.92 36.14
N PRO A 514 -0.13 10.91 36.37
CA PRO A 514 -0.51 9.67 37.06
C PRO A 514 -0.64 9.82 38.59
N GLY A 515 -0.62 11.05 39.10
CA GLY A 515 -0.67 11.41 40.52
C GLY A 515 0.72 11.66 41.14
N ASP A 516 0.80 12.64 42.05
CA ASP A 516 2.06 13.09 42.66
C ASP A 516 2.79 11.98 43.41
N GLU A 517 2.04 11.08 44.04
CA GLU A 517 2.60 9.94 44.78
C GLU A 517 3.32 8.97 43.83
N VAL A 518 2.73 8.68 42.67
CA VAL A 518 3.31 7.81 41.64
C VAL A 518 4.55 8.46 41.03
N VAL A 519 4.46 9.74 40.66
CA VAL A 519 5.61 10.47 40.09
C VAL A 519 6.76 10.56 41.09
N GLU A 520 6.49 10.86 42.36
CA GLU A 520 7.54 10.95 43.38
C GLU A 520 8.15 9.59 43.72
N GLN A 521 7.34 8.52 43.71
CA GLN A 521 7.85 7.15 43.87
C GLN A 521 8.78 6.77 42.71
N VAL A 522 8.35 7.01 41.46
CA VAL A 522 9.16 6.75 40.26
C VAL A 522 10.42 7.63 40.26
N ARG A 523 10.34 8.91 40.66
CA ARG A 523 11.49 9.83 40.77
C ARG A 523 12.54 9.34 41.77
N LYS A 524 12.11 8.86 42.94
CA LYS A 524 13.02 8.27 43.95
C LYS A 524 13.70 7.02 43.43
N LEU A 525 12.97 6.15 42.75
CA LEU A 525 13.51 4.94 42.16
C LEU A 525 14.46 5.24 41.00
N PHE A 526 14.09 6.16 40.11
CA PHE A 526 14.93 6.66 39.02
C PHE A 526 16.27 7.18 39.56
N LYS A 527 16.26 8.08 40.56
CA LYS A 527 17.49 8.58 41.20
C LYS A 527 18.30 7.48 41.90
N ARG A 528 17.64 6.46 42.47
CA ARG A 528 18.31 5.31 43.10
C ARG A 528 19.01 4.44 42.07
N VAL A 529 18.36 4.15 40.95
CA VAL A 529 18.93 3.41 39.82
C VAL A 529 20.09 4.21 39.20
N GLN A 530 19.90 5.52 39.01
CA GLN A 530 20.94 6.43 38.50
C GLN A 530 22.20 6.43 39.37
N LYS A 531 22.04 6.44 40.70
CA LYS A 531 23.15 6.39 41.66
C LYS A 531 23.85 5.04 41.71
N SER A 532 23.15 3.95 41.34
CA SER A 532 23.73 2.60 41.41
C SER A 532 24.86 2.40 40.40
N LYS A 533 24.88 3.15 39.28
CA LYS A 533 25.88 3.08 38.19
C LYS A 533 26.21 1.65 37.71
N ARG A 534 25.28 0.73 37.93
CA ARG A 534 25.36 -0.65 37.49
C ARG A 534 25.16 -0.70 35.98
N PRO A 535 26.15 -1.12 35.16
CA PRO A 535 26.07 -1.07 33.71
C PRO A 535 24.79 -1.69 33.14
N GLU A 536 24.29 -2.76 33.76
CA GLU A 536 23.07 -3.46 33.36
C GLU A 536 21.77 -2.63 33.46
N ASN A 537 21.79 -1.52 34.20
CA ASN A 537 20.64 -0.64 34.40
C ASN A 537 20.61 0.56 33.43
N PHE A 538 21.65 0.74 32.62
CA PHE A 538 21.77 1.86 31.68
C PHE A 538 21.83 1.36 30.24
N ASN A 539 21.37 2.19 29.32
CA ASN A 539 21.55 2.02 27.88
C ASN A 539 22.94 2.53 27.46
N ASP A 540 23.38 2.20 26.25
CA ASP A 540 24.70 2.60 25.73
C ASP A 540 24.87 4.13 25.59
N ASP A 541 23.76 4.87 25.53
CA ASP A 541 23.73 6.34 25.55
C ASP A 541 23.76 6.96 26.96
N GLY A 542 23.78 6.14 28.01
CA GLY A 542 23.79 6.54 29.42
C GLY A 542 22.42 6.80 30.03
N SER A 543 21.32 6.59 29.30
CA SER A 543 19.94 6.66 29.83
C SER A 543 19.59 5.43 30.68
N ILE A 544 18.58 5.53 31.57
CA ILE A 544 18.21 4.45 32.51
C ILE A 544 17.11 3.57 31.90
N LYS A 545 17.31 2.25 31.94
CA LYS A 545 16.29 1.26 31.53
C LYS A 545 15.04 1.33 32.41
N LEU A 546 13.87 1.15 31.80
CA LEU A 546 12.57 1.14 32.50
C LEU A 546 12.42 -0.03 33.47
N LYS A 547 12.87 -1.23 33.06
CA LYS A 547 12.71 -2.48 33.83
C LYS A 547 13.27 -2.40 35.26
N PRO A 548 14.51 -1.90 35.49
CA PRO A 548 15.02 -1.66 36.85
C PRO A 548 14.11 -0.78 37.73
N ILE A 549 13.42 0.19 37.15
CA ILE A 549 12.51 1.07 37.89
C ILE A 549 11.22 0.33 38.21
N VAL A 550 10.63 -0.33 37.21
CA VAL A 550 9.41 -1.16 37.36
C VAL A 550 9.60 -2.25 38.40
N ASP A 551 10.72 -2.98 38.36
CA ASP A 551 11.03 -4.08 39.29
C ASP A 551 11.20 -3.62 40.75
N LEU A 552 11.49 -2.33 40.96
CA LEU A 552 11.66 -1.73 42.28
C LEU A 552 10.40 -1.03 42.81
N THR A 553 9.31 -0.99 42.04
CA THR A 553 8.03 -0.42 42.50
C THR A 553 7.31 -1.37 43.49
N SER A 554 6.57 -0.81 44.45
CA SER A 554 5.78 -1.58 45.43
C SER A 554 4.45 -0.85 45.72
N PRO A 555 3.28 -1.46 45.43
CA PRO A 555 3.10 -2.67 44.62
C PRO A 555 3.68 -2.50 43.20
N ARG A 556 3.92 -3.59 42.48
CA ARG A 556 4.56 -3.55 41.17
C ARG A 556 3.67 -2.80 40.16
N MET A 557 4.12 -1.64 39.71
CA MET A 557 3.44 -0.81 38.70
C MET A 557 3.63 -1.39 37.30
N GLY A 558 2.69 -1.10 36.40
CA GLY A 558 2.82 -1.45 34.98
C GLY A 558 3.84 -0.58 34.24
N TYR A 559 4.35 -1.07 33.11
CA TYR A 559 5.32 -0.33 32.28
C TYR A 559 4.77 1.02 31.79
N ASP A 560 3.51 1.07 31.37
CA ASP A 560 2.88 2.30 30.89
C ASP A 560 2.74 3.36 31.98
N GLN A 561 2.47 2.93 33.22
CA GLN A 561 2.35 3.84 34.36
C GLN A 561 3.71 4.47 34.72
N VAL A 562 4.79 3.69 34.67
CA VAL A 562 6.16 4.18 34.87
C VAL A 562 6.59 5.08 33.70
N ARG A 563 6.29 4.69 32.46
CA ARG A 563 6.59 5.46 31.24
C ARG A 563 5.90 6.82 31.28
N LEU A 564 4.63 6.87 31.65
CA LEU A 564 3.86 8.10 31.82
C LEU A 564 4.43 8.97 32.95
N ALA A 565 4.76 8.38 34.10
CA ALA A 565 5.33 9.11 35.23
C ALA A 565 6.69 9.77 34.92
N LEU A 566 7.50 9.13 34.08
CA LEU A 566 8.79 9.67 33.64
C LEU A 566 8.67 10.92 32.77
N LEU A 567 7.53 11.16 32.12
CA LEU A 567 7.30 12.41 31.40
C LEU A 567 7.23 13.64 32.32
N PHE A 568 7.02 13.44 33.63
CA PHE A 568 6.88 14.49 34.64
C PHE A 568 8.09 14.56 35.60
N ILE A 569 9.21 13.90 35.25
CA ILE A 569 10.44 13.91 36.02
C ILE A 569 11.49 14.68 35.24
N GLU A 570 11.92 15.82 35.79
CA GLU A 570 13.04 16.62 35.29
C GLU A 570 14.41 15.98 35.57
#